data_AF-A0A1C6W083-F1
#
_entry.id   AF-A0A1C6W083-F1
#
_cell.length_a   1.000
_cell.length_b   1.000
_cell.length_c   1.000
_cell.angle_alpha   90.00
_cell.angle_beta   90.00
_cell.angle_gamma   90.00
#
_symmetry.space_group_name_H-M   'P 1'
#
loop_
_entity.id
_entity.type
_entity.pdbx_description
1 polymer ?
#
loop_
_entity_poly.entity_id
_entity_poly.type
_entity_poly.pdbx_seq_one_letter_code
_entity_poly.pdbx_strand_id
1 'polypeptide(L)'
;MRGWRKHVLLIVWVVLPVTACTSSPDADHGPRPSPGAATSVGAATGAPAPTAGGPGQVSCADSIDAAPQPPDGYRVVVGDVAVPTRTVLQAAESGEADPAARLFAKWGLVVRSGAVVDLRVAPGWEDRARIGWGHSAVPAVNVRVGACPPVAGRTQWLAFAGGTWVAQPGCVPVVVRSGGGQAQVHLSIGVPCDGVDGRYSDD
;
A
#
# COMPACT_ATOMS: atom_id res chain seq x y z
N MET A 1 35.43 -20.77 22.27
CA MET A 1 36.21 -21.52 21.25
C MET A 1 35.36 -22.69 20.75
N ARG A 2 35.51 -23.06 19.46
CA ARG A 2 34.59 -23.83 18.57
C ARG A 2 33.52 -22.92 17.95
N GLY A 3 33.57 -22.46 16.70
CA GLY A 3 34.31 -22.92 15.52
C GLY A 3 33.37 -23.69 14.59
N TRP A 4 32.53 -23.00 13.82
CA TRP A 4 31.71 -23.64 12.79
C TRP A 4 31.97 -23.04 11.40
N ARG A 5 31.99 -23.94 10.43
CA ARG A 5 32.69 -23.85 9.15
C ARG A 5 31.85 -23.12 8.10
N LYS A 6 32.58 -22.41 7.25
CA LYS A 6 32.12 -21.68 6.06
C LYS A 6 31.68 -22.67 4.98
N HIS A 7 30.50 -22.47 4.40
CA HIS A 7 30.21 -22.94 3.04
C HIS A 7 29.72 -21.75 2.20
N VAL A 8 30.65 -21.29 1.36
CA VAL A 8 30.44 -20.37 0.24
C VAL A 8 29.95 -21.24 -0.93
N LEU A 9 28.83 -20.88 -1.54
CA LEU A 9 28.45 -21.41 -2.85
C LEU A 9 28.16 -20.22 -3.77
N LEU A 10 29.17 -19.90 -4.58
CA LEU A 10 29.12 -19.04 -5.75
C LEU A 10 28.42 -19.81 -6.87
N ILE A 11 27.36 -19.25 -7.44
CA ILE A 11 26.80 -19.70 -8.73
C ILE A 11 26.87 -18.51 -9.69
N VAL A 12 27.75 -18.65 -10.67
CA VAL A 12 27.98 -17.76 -11.81
C VAL A 12 27.68 -18.58 -13.06
N TRP A 13 26.67 -18.20 -13.87
CA TRP A 13 26.52 -18.63 -15.27
C TRP A 13 25.81 -17.51 -16.05
N VAL A 14 26.55 -16.69 -16.81
CA VAL A 14 26.85 -16.79 -18.25
C VAL A 14 25.78 -16.11 -19.12
N VAL A 15 26.20 -15.00 -19.74
CA VAL A 15 25.50 -14.22 -20.77
C VAL A 15 25.84 -14.82 -22.15
N LEU A 16 24.85 -14.93 -23.03
CA LEU A 16 25.01 -15.25 -24.46
C LEU A 16 24.29 -14.18 -25.31
N PRO A 17 25.00 -13.44 -26.19
CA PRO A 17 24.41 -12.56 -27.19
C PRO A 17 24.58 -13.13 -28.61
N VAL A 18 23.54 -13.12 -29.45
CA VAL A 18 23.70 -13.46 -30.88
C VAL A 18 22.73 -12.67 -31.77
N THR A 19 23.33 -11.72 -32.50
CA THR A 19 23.12 -11.29 -33.91
C THR A 19 21.77 -10.82 -34.46
N ALA A 20 21.75 -9.51 -34.76
CA ALA A 20 21.53 -8.86 -36.06
C ALA A 20 21.00 -9.69 -37.25
N CYS A 21 19.97 -9.13 -37.91
CA CYS A 21 19.76 -9.29 -39.35
C CYS A 21 19.70 -7.92 -40.02
N THR A 22 20.34 -7.89 -41.19
CA THR A 22 20.74 -6.77 -42.02
C THR A 22 19.57 -6.16 -42.81
N SER A 23 19.70 -4.87 -43.11
CA SER A 23 18.88 -4.12 -44.06
C SER A 23 19.27 -4.40 -45.52
N SER A 24 18.33 -4.19 -46.44
CA SER A 24 18.60 -3.71 -47.81
C SER A 24 17.37 -3.02 -48.44
N PRO A 25 17.59 -2.04 -49.34
CA PRO A 25 16.60 -1.07 -49.84
C PRO A 25 16.03 -1.49 -51.21
N ASP A 26 14.93 -0.88 -51.66
CA ASP A 26 14.94 0.07 -52.80
C ASP A 26 13.52 0.47 -53.29
N ALA A 27 13.51 1.66 -53.92
CA ALA A 27 12.57 2.16 -54.93
C ALA A 27 11.11 2.53 -54.53
N ASP A 28 10.98 3.77 -54.04
CA ASP A 28 10.26 4.86 -54.67
C ASP A 28 9.10 4.53 -55.67
N HIS A 29 7.87 4.86 -55.26
CA HIS A 29 6.80 5.33 -56.14
C HIS A 29 6.01 6.42 -55.41
N GLY A 30 6.04 7.63 -55.98
CA GLY A 30 5.36 8.82 -55.49
C GLY A 30 3.82 8.75 -55.48
N PRO A 31 3.15 9.86 -55.12
CA PRO A 31 2.11 9.86 -54.09
C PRO A 31 0.68 9.81 -54.66
N ARG A 32 -0.23 9.18 -53.91
CA ARG A 32 -1.67 9.37 -54.08
C ARG A 32 -2.28 9.83 -52.74
N PRO A 33 -2.81 11.05 -52.63
CA PRO A 33 -3.56 11.44 -51.45
C PRO A 33 -4.97 10.83 -51.55
N SER A 34 -5.37 10.09 -50.53
CA SER A 34 -6.78 9.77 -50.29
C SER A 34 -7.08 9.93 -48.80
N PRO A 35 -8.16 10.65 -48.46
CA PRO A 35 -8.48 11.03 -47.09
C PRO A 35 -9.22 9.89 -46.38
N GLY A 36 -8.91 9.68 -45.10
CA GLY A 36 -9.77 8.91 -44.21
C GLY A 36 -9.12 7.69 -43.59
N ALA A 37 -8.26 7.92 -42.60
CA ALA A 37 -8.15 7.04 -41.45
C ALA A 37 -7.75 7.93 -40.27
N ALA A 38 -8.71 8.22 -39.41
CA ALA A 38 -8.48 8.94 -38.18
C ALA A 38 -7.52 8.12 -37.31
N THR A 39 -6.28 8.59 -37.15
CA THR A 39 -5.40 8.13 -36.10
C THR A 39 -6.00 8.58 -34.78
N SER A 40 -6.76 7.70 -34.14
CA SER A 40 -7.10 7.86 -32.73
C SER A 40 -5.80 7.68 -31.94
N VAL A 41 -5.08 8.79 -31.73
CA VAL A 41 -4.11 8.91 -30.64
C VAL A 41 -4.95 8.77 -29.37
N GLY A 42 -5.02 7.55 -28.85
CA GLY A 42 -5.56 7.29 -27.53
C GLY A 42 -4.67 8.03 -26.54
N ALA A 43 -5.04 9.26 -26.21
CA ALA A 43 -4.51 9.96 -25.07
C ALA A 43 -4.82 9.08 -23.85
N ALA A 44 -3.84 8.33 -23.37
CA ALA A 44 -3.88 7.74 -22.05
C ALA A 44 -4.12 8.92 -21.12
N THR A 45 -5.37 9.07 -20.69
CA THR A 45 -5.74 10.05 -19.69
C THR A 45 -5.17 9.49 -18.39
N GLY A 46 -3.88 9.77 -18.16
CA GLY A 46 -3.26 9.53 -16.88
C GLY A 46 -4.12 10.27 -15.87
N ALA A 47 -4.79 9.51 -15.00
CA ALA A 47 -5.49 10.10 -13.88
C ALA A 47 -4.51 11.06 -13.18
N PRO A 48 -4.92 12.31 -12.87
CA PRO A 48 -4.03 13.25 -12.22
C PRO A 48 -3.47 12.60 -10.96
N ALA A 49 -2.15 12.74 -10.76
CA ALA A 49 -1.53 12.30 -9.53
C ALA A 49 -2.31 12.94 -8.36
N PRO A 50 -2.71 12.16 -7.35
CA PRO A 50 -3.53 12.69 -6.28
C PRO A 50 -2.74 13.81 -5.59
N THR A 51 -3.35 14.99 -5.47
CA THR A 51 -2.75 16.15 -4.83
C THR A 51 -2.30 15.76 -3.41
N ALA A 52 -1.04 16.06 -3.08
CA ALA A 52 -0.54 15.89 -1.72
C ALA A 52 -1.40 16.74 -0.77
N GLY A 53 -1.95 16.11 0.29
CA GLY A 53 -2.79 16.79 1.28
C GLY A 53 -4.30 16.80 0.98
N GLY A 54 -4.78 16.05 -0.02
CA GLY A 54 -6.20 15.75 -0.15
C GLY A 54 -6.70 14.82 0.99
N PRO A 55 -8.02 14.70 1.20
CA PRO A 55 -8.58 13.74 2.15
C PRO A 55 -8.05 12.33 1.84
N GLY A 56 -7.55 11.65 2.88
CA GLY A 56 -6.92 10.35 2.74
C GLY A 56 -5.47 10.39 2.22
N GLN A 57 -4.78 11.53 2.20
CA GLN A 57 -3.33 11.57 1.94
C GLN A 57 -2.54 11.75 3.24
N VAL A 58 -1.52 10.91 3.44
CA VAL A 58 -0.61 11.01 4.59
C VAL A 58 0.68 11.70 4.16
N SER A 59 1.05 12.78 4.86
CA SER A 59 2.31 13.46 4.60
C SER A 59 3.47 12.70 5.23
N CYS A 60 4.60 12.63 4.53
CA CYS A 60 5.84 12.09 5.12
C CYS A 60 6.31 12.89 6.33
N ALA A 61 5.95 14.17 6.41
CA ALA A 61 6.22 15.02 7.56
C ALA A 61 5.42 14.61 8.81
N ASP A 62 4.35 13.82 8.65
CA ASP A 62 3.57 13.29 9.76
C ASP A 62 4.16 12.01 10.38
N SER A 63 5.31 11.54 9.86
CA SER A 63 6.04 10.43 10.46
C SER A 63 6.50 10.82 11.87
N ILE A 64 6.07 10.06 12.87
CA ILE A 64 6.39 10.32 14.28
C ILE A 64 7.65 9.60 14.75
N ASP A 65 8.10 8.60 13.99
CA ASP A 65 9.31 7.83 14.31
C ASP A 65 9.88 7.13 13.06
N ALA A 66 11.15 6.70 13.13
CA ALA A 66 11.83 5.93 12.11
C ALA A 66 12.75 4.86 12.73
N ALA A 67 12.63 3.61 12.26
CA ALA A 67 13.40 2.48 12.80
C ALA A 67 13.96 1.58 11.68
N PRO A 68 15.05 0.82 11.95
CA PRO A 68 15.62 -0.10 10.96
C PRO A 68 14.75 -1.33 10.68
N GLN A 69 13.82 -1.66 11.58
CA GLN A 69 12.88 -2.78 11.46
C GLN A 69 11.51 -2.40 12.03
N PRO A 70 10.41 -3.08 11.64
CA PRO A 70 9.12 -2.90 12.28
C PRO A 70 9.20 -3.22 13.79
N PRO A 71 8.38 -2.56 14.62
CA PRO A 71 8.34 -2.84 16.05
C PRO A 71 7.79 -4.24 16.35
N ASP A 72 8.09 -4.76 17.54
CA ASP A 72 7.50 -6.01 18.03
C ASP A 72 5.97 -5.93 18.04
N GLY A 73 5.30 -7.07 17.80
CA GLY A 73 3.84 -7.10 17.69
C GLY A 73 3.30 -6.55 16.37
N TYR A 74 4.16 -6.32 15.37
CA TYR A 74 3.77 -6.00 14.00
C TYR A 74 4.22 -7.09 13.03
N ARG A 75 3.47 -7.27 11.94
CA ARG A 75 3.83 -8.14 10.82
C ARG A 75 3.95 -7.32 9.56
N VAL A 76 4.94 -7.64 8.74
CA VAL A 76 5.05 -7.10 7.39
C VAL A 76 4.00 -7.75 6.48
N VAL A 77 3.31 -6.94 5.71
CA VAL A 77 2.35 -7.30 4.67
C VAL A 77 2.78 -6.62 3.37
N VAL A 78 2.63 -7.32 2.24
CA VAL A 78 3.05 -6.86 0.91
C VAL A 78 4.48 -6.27 0.83
N GLY A 79 5.39 -6.69 1.73
CA GLY A 79 6.81 -6.30 1.76
C GLY A 79 7.13 -4.93 2.37
N ASP A 80 6.20 -3.98 2.28
CA ASP A 80 6.45 -2.55 2.53
C ASP A 80 5.56 -1.91 3.60
N VAL A 81 4.62 -2.65 4.16
CA VAL A 81 3.72 -2.17 5.21
C VAL A 81 3.80 -3.10 6.39
N ALA A 82 3.79 -2.59 7.62
CA ALA A 82 3.62 -3.40 8.80
C ALA A 82 2.39 -2.97 9.61
N VAL A 83 1.63 -3.98 10.07
CA VAL A 83 0.38 -3.81 10.84
C VAL A 83 0.39 -4.68 12.10
N PRO A 84 -0.39 -4.37 13.14
CA PRO A 84 -0.43 -5.14 14.39
C PRO A 84 -0.78 -6.63 14.19
N THR A 85 -0.10 -7.55 14.88
CA THR A 85 -0.17 -9.01 14.61
C THR A 85 -1.38 -9.77 15.12
N ARG A 86 -2.05 -9.34 16.20
CA ARG A 86 -3.30 -9.90 16.76
C ARG A 86 -3.53 -9.31 18.16
N THR A 87 -3.72 -8.00 18.21
CA THR A 87 -4.13 -7.30 19.44
C THR A 87 -5.56 -6.85 19.26
N VAL A 88 -6.42 -7.08 20.27
CA VAL A 88 -7.71 -6.39 20.34
C VAL A 88 -7.41 -4.92 20.62
N LEU A 89 -7.47 -4.11 19.56
CA LEU A 89 -7.25 -2.68 19.64
C LEU A 89 -8.40 -2.07 20.43
N GLN A 90 -8.05 -1.31 21.47
CA GLN A 90 -9.04 -0.65 22.30
C GLN A 90 -9.77 0.43 21.50
N ALA A 91 -11.10 0.41 21.56
CA ALA A 91 -11.95 1.37 20.89
C ALA A 91 -12.66 2.26 21.92
N ALA A 92 -12.72 3.56 21.65
CA ALA A 92 -13.42 4.55 22.47
C ALA A 92 -14.29 5.43 21.58
N GLU A 93 -15.29 6.11 22.14
CA GLU A 93 -16.08 7.10 21.40
C GLU A 93 -15.17 8.17 20.79
N SER A 94 -15.36 8.48 19.50
CA SER A 94 -14.51 9.39 18.73
C SER A 94 -14.97 10.85 18.82
N GLY A 95 -16.27 11.07 19.02
CA GLY A 95 -16.92 12.39 18.89
C GLY A 95 -17.19 12.81 17.45
N GLU A 96 -16.93 11.96 16.45
CA GLU A 96 -17.23 12.24 15.04
C GLU A 96 -18.74 12.25 14.75
N ALA A 97 -19.17 13.11 13.83
CA ALA A 97 -20.56 13.16 13.38
C ALA A 97 -20.94 12.02 12.42
N ASP A 98 -19.96 11.44 11.73
CA ASP A 98 -20.16 10.31 10.82
C ASP A 98 -20.50 9.04 11.62
N PRO A 99 -21.67 8.39 11.42
CA PRO A 99 -22.02 7.16 12.11
C PRO A 99 -21.03 6.02 11.88
N ALA A 100 -20.38 5.95 10.72
CA ALA A 100 -19.34 4.96 10.43
C ALA A 100 -18.03 5.22 11.21
N ALA A 101 -17.91 6.40 11.81
CA ALA A 101 -16.76 6.84 12.56
C ALA A 101 -17.02 6.97 14.07
N ARG A 102 -18.09 6.37 14.61
CA ARG A 102 -18.49 6.52 16.02
C ARG A 102 -17.40 6.17 17.03
N LEU A 103 -16.75 5.02 16.87
CA LEU A 103 -15.69 4.55 17.75
C LEU A 103 -14.35 4.69 17.05
N PHE A 104 -13.29 5.06 17.77
CA PHE A 104 -11.93 5.12 17.27
C PHE A 104 -11.01 4.18 18.05
N ALA A 105 -10.18 3.44 17.31
CA ALA A 105 -9.10 2.64 17.85
C ALA A 105 -7.76 3.09 17.27
N LYS A 106 -6.88 3.55 18.17
CA LYS A 106 -5.56 4.07 17.81
C LYS A 106 -4.56 2.95 17.54
N TRP A 107 -3.87 3.03 16.40
CA TRP A 107 -2.74 2.15 16.09
C TRP A 107 -1.81 2.80 15.05
N GLY A 108 -0.52 2.45 15.11
CA GLY A 108 0.49 3.03 14.24
C GLY A 108 0.53 2.34 12.88
N LEU A 109 0.45 3.08 11.78
CA LEU A 109 0.77 2.52 10.47
C LEU A 109 2.28 2.61 10.28
N VAL A 110 2.92 1.49 9.91
CA VAL A 110 4.37 1.46 9.70
C VAL A 110 4.65 1.16 8.23
N VAL A 111 5.38 2.02 7.54
CA VAL A 111 5.63 1.93 6.09
C VAL A 111 7.12 2.00 5.80
N ARG A 112 7.61 1.19 4.87
CA ARG A 112 8.99 1.26 4.39
C ARG A 112 9.20 2.55 3.59
N SER A 113 10.22 3.34 3.93
CA SER A 113 10.61 4.54 3.17
C SER A 113 10.86 4.19 1.71
N GLY A 114 10.40 5.05 0.79
CA GLY A 114 10.47 4.87 -0.66
C GLY A 114 9.29 4.08 -1.25
N ALA A 115 8.50 3.38 -0.42
CA ALA A 115 7.31 2.69 -0.89
C ALA A 115 6.13 3.65 -1.07
N VAL A 116 5.30 3.38 -2.07
CA VAL A 116 3.95 3.95 -2.17
C VAL A 116 2.97 2.92 -1.65
N VAL A 117 2.09 3.36 -0.76
CA VAL A 117 1.15 2.47 -0.08
C VAL A 117 -0.26 3.03 -0.19
N ASP A 118 -1.19 2.19 -0.62
CA ASP A 118 -2.62 2.48 -0.55
C ASP A 118 -3.29 1.53 0.46
N LEU A 119 -4.07 2.08 1.37
CA LEU A 119 -4.94 1.36 2.31
C LEU A 119 -6.38 1.71 2.00
N ARG A 120 -7.28 0.73 2.09
CA ARG A 120 -8.72 0.94 1.94
C ARG A 120 -9.48 0.01 2.86
N VAL A 121 -10.58 0.47 3.45
CA VAL A 121 -11.57 -0.47 4.02
C VAL A 121 -12.08 -1.39 2.91
N ALA A 122 -12.27 -2.68 3.18
CA ALA A 122 -12.69 -3.60 2.13
C ALA A 122 -14.08 -3.24 1.59
N PRO A 123 -14.40 -3.59 0.33
CA PRO A 123 -15.74 -3.40 -0.22
C PRO A 123 -16.84 -3.97 0.70
N GLY A 124 -17.92 -3.23 0.88
CA GLY A 124 -19.02 -3.56 1.80
C GLY A 124 -18.81 -3.05 3.24
N TRP A 125 -17.70 -2.37 3.53
CA TRP A 125 -17.43 -1.74 4.82
C TRP A 125 -17.46 -0.21 4.79
N GLU A 126 -17.76 0.38 3.64
CA GLU A 126 -17.79 1.84 3.44
C GLU A 126 -18.83 2.55 4.30
N ASP A 127 -19.86 1.88 4.82
CA ASP A 127 -20.81 2.50 5.77
C ASP A 127 -20.53 2.13 7.23
N ARG A 128 -19.45 1.37 7.49
CA ARG A 128 -19.17 0.74 8.78
C ARG A 128 -17.83 1.11 9.38
N ALA A 129 -16.89 1.56 8.55
CA ALA A 129 -15.53 1.87 8.99
C ALA A 129 -14.89 3.02 8.21
N ARG A 130 -13.93 3.66 8.86
CA ARG A 130 -13.02 4.65 8.30
C ARG A 130 -11.59 4.36 8.75
N ILE A 131 -10.63 4.90 8.04
CA ILE A 131 -9.20 4.84 8.34
C ILE A 131 -8.55 6.21 8.13
N GLY A 132 -7.41 6.45 8.76
CA GLY A 132 -6.75 7.75 8.72
C GLY A 132 -5.46 7.79 9.55
N TRP A 133 -4.43 8.42 9.00
CA TRP A 133 -3.15 8.70 9.66
C TRP A 133 -2.67 10.11 9.33
N GLY A 134 -1.89 10.69 10.24
CA GLY A 134 -1.36 12.05 10.11
C GLY A 134 -1.86 12.99 11.20
N HIS A 135 -1.28 14.19 11.27
CA HIS A 135 -1.57 15.18 12.33
C HIS A 135 -3.05 15.61 12.38
N SER A 136 -3.70 15.69 11.21
CA SER A 136 -5.11 16.06 11.06
C SER A 136 -5.85 14.99 10.25
N ALA A 137 -5.70 13.72 10.65
CA ALA A 137 -6.32 12.60 9.96
C ALA A 137 -7.84 12.78 9.86
N VAL A 138 -8.34 12.97 8.64
CA VAL A 138 -9.77 12.97 8.33
C VAL A 138 -10.21 11.52 8.11
N PRO A 139 -11.23 11.01 8.81
CA PRO A 139 -11.74 9.66 8.59
C PRO A 139 -12.14 9.46 7.12
N ALA A 140 -11.55 8.47 6.46
CA ALA A 140 -11.80 8.18 5.04
C ALA A 140 -11.94 6.68 4.78
N VAL A 141 -12.52 6.31 3.62
CA VAL A 141 -12.57 4.91 3.19
C VAL A 141 -11.24 4.44 2.59
N ASN A 142 -10.40 5.37 2.13
CA ASN A 142 -9.09 5.11 1.55
C ASN A 142 -8.06 6.10 2.08
N VAL A 143 -6.82 5.62 2.25
CA VAL A 143 -5.66 6.40 2.62
C VAL A 143 -4.48 6.02 1.75
N ARG A 144 -3.64 6.99 1.38
CA ARG A 144 -2.41 6.78 0.63
C ARG A 144 -1.22 7.45 1.31
N VAL A 145 -0.12 6.73 1.38
CA VAL A 145 1.20 7.22 1.77
C VAL A 145 2.06 7.31 0.50
N GLY A 146 2.59 8.50 0.24
CA GLY A 146 3.54 8.71 -0.86
C GLY A 146 4.91 8.07 -0.58
N ALA A 147 5.78 8.06 -1.60
CA ALA A 147 7.14 7.56 -1.46
C ALA A 147 7.98 8.49 -0.55
N CYS A 148 7.95 8.22 0.75
CA CYS A 148 8.69 9.03 1.72
C CYS A 148 10.20 8.84 1.59
N PRO A 149 10.99 9.92 1.68
CA PRO A 149 12.42 9.84 1.47
C PRO A 149 13.10 8.97 2.54
N PRO A 150 14.23 8.30 2.22
CA PRO A 150 15.07 7.63 3.20
C PRO A 150 15.55 8.58 4.30
N VAL A 151 15.69 8.07 5.53
CA VAL A 151 16.23 8.85 6.65
C VAL A 151 17.74 8.66 6.71
N ALA A 152 18.50 9.75 6.66
CA ALA A 152 19.97 9.73 6.62
C ALA A 152 20.52 8.78 5.52
N GLY A 153 19.88 8.79 4.33
CA GLY A 153 20.29 7.99 3.18
C GLY A 153 20.05 6.48 3.29
N ARG A 154 19.37 6.02 4.34
CA ARG A 154 19.08 4.59 4.58
C ARG A 154 17.59 4.33 4.53
N THR A 155 17.20 3.20 3.94
CA THR A 155 15.83 2.72 4.03
C THR A 155 15.48 2.45 5.49
N GLN A 156 14.37 3.02 5.96
CA GLN A 156 13.85 2.84 7.31
C GLN A 156 12.36 2.50 7.25
N TRP A 157 11.82 2.06 8.37
CA TRP A 157 10.39 1.92 8.61
C TRP A 157 9.90 3.16 9.32
N LEU A 158 8.99 3.88 8.68
CA LEU A 158 8.40 5.14 9.15
C LEU A 158 7.08 4.83 9.85
N ALA A 159 6.91 5.36 11.06
CA ALA A 159 5.69 5.18 11.84
C ALA A 159 4.81 6.42 11.75
N PHE A 160 3.53 6.22 11.46
CA PHE A 160 2.52 7.27 11.39
C PHE A 160 1.46 7.06 12.48
N ALA A 161 1.11 8.13 13.19
CA ALA A 161 0.03 8.11 14.17
C ALA A 161 -1.34 8.17 13.48
N GLY A 162 -2.28 7.37 13.94
CA GLY A 162 -3.63 7.32 13.38
C GLY A 162 -4.40 6.10 13.87
N GLY A 163 -5.29 5.58 13.04
CA GLY A 163 -5.99 4.35 13.34
C GLY A 163 -7.22 4.09 12.49
N THR A 164 -8.18 3.42 13.10
CA THR A 164 -9.42 2.96 12.47
C THR A 164 -10.61 3.45 13.26
N TRP A 165 -11.61 3.98 12.57
CA TRP A 165 -12.91 4.24 13.14
C TRP A 165 -13.92 3.19 12.69
N VAL A 166 -14.89 2.89 13.55
CA VAL A 166 -15.96 1.93 13.29
C VAL A 166 -17.29 2.40 13.88
N ALA A 167 -18.40 2.01 13.26
CA ALA A 167 -19.73 2.22 13.82
C ALA A 167 -19.95 1.41 15.12
N GLN A 168 -19.39 0.20 15.16
CA GLN A 168 -19.50 -0.78 16.24
C GLN A 168 -18.20 -1.60 16.34
N PRO A 169 -17.85 -2.17 17.51
CA PRO A 169 -16.71 -3.09 17.62
C PRO A 169 -16.82 -4.24 16.62
N GLY A 170 -15.71 -4.63 16.00
CA GLY A 170 -15.71 -5.70 15.01
C GLY A 170 -14.34 -6.04 14.43
N CYS A 171 -14.34 -7.06 13.58
CA CYS A 171 -13.18 -7.48 12.81
C CYS A 171 -13.15 -6.72 11.46
N VAL A 172 -12.37 -5.64 11.38
CA VAL A 172 -12.38 -4.74 10.21
C VAL A 172 -11.40 -5.24 9.14
N PRO A 173 -11.88 -5.58 7.94
CA PRO A 173 -11.03 -5.91 6.80
C PRO A 173 -10.49 -4.64 6.14
N VAL A 174 -9.16 -4.55 6.02
CA VAL A 174 -8.44 -3.48 5.32
C VAL A 174 -7.63 -4.11 4.19
N VAL A 175 -7.83 -3.62 2.98
CA VAL A 175 -7.03 -3.97 1.81
C VAL A 175 -5.80 -3.07 1.79
N VAL A 176 -4.63 -3.68 1.69
CA VAL A 176 -3.32 -3.01 1.63
C VAL A 176 -2.68 -3.32 0.29
N ARG A 177 -2.23 -2.28 -0.42
CA ARG A 177 -1.54 -2.38 -1.71
C ARG A 177 -0.20 -1.67 -1.64
N SER A 178 0.83 -2.32 -2.18
CA SER A 178 2.15 -1.72 -2.38
C SER A 178 2.96 -2.54 -3.38
N GLY A 179 3.83 -1.89 -4.16
CA GLY A 179 4.75 -2.57 -5.08
C GLY A 179 4.08 -3.53 -6.09
N GLY A 180 2.81 -3.30 -6.45
CA GLY A 180 2.01 -4.20 -7.31
C GLY A 180 1.40 -5.40 -6.58
N GLY A 181 1.73 -5.62 -5.30
CA GLY A 181 1.11 -6.61 -4.44
C GLY A 181 -0.14 -6.09 -3.73
N GLN A 182 -1.00 -7.02 -3.30
CA GLN A 182 -2.18 -6.75 -2.50
C GLN A 182 -2.35 -7.81 -1.41
N ALA A 183 -2.75 -7.40 -0.22
CA ALA A 183 -3.20 -8.29 0.85
C ALA A 183 -4.42 -7.70 1.57
N GLN A 184 -5.27 -8.56 2.13
CA GLN A 184 -6.29 -8.14 3.09
C GLN A 184 -5.81 -8.47 4.50
N VAL A 185 -5.93 -7.50 5.40
CA VAL A 185 -5.64 -7.67 6.82
C VAL A 185 -6.92 -7.47 7.61
N HIS A 186 -7.04 -8.21 8.71
CA HIS A 186 -8.15 -8.08 9.63
C HIS A 186 -7.67 -7.43 10.92
N LEU A 187 -8.31 -6.33 11.31
CA LEU A 187 -8.02 -5.58 12.53
C LEU A 187 -9.11 -5.87 13.56
N SER A 188 -8.71 -6.36 14.73
CA SER A 188 -9.61 -6.63 15.86
C SER A 188 -9.89 -5.33 16.61
N ILE A 189 -11.01 -4.66 16.32
CA ILE A 189 -11.38 -3.36 16.91
C ILE A 189 -12.41 -3.57 18.02
N GLY A 190 -12.01 -3.39 19.28
CA GLY A 190 -12.83 -3.57 20.47
C GLY A 190 -13.23 -5.02 20.79
N VAL A 191 -13.18 -5.93 19.80
CA VAL A 191 -13.45 -7.36 19.92
C VAL A 191 -12.44 -8.16 19.09
N PRO A 192 -12.14 -9.42 19.45
CA PRO A 192 -11.28 -10.28 18.65
C PRO A 192 -11.88 -10.58 17.27
N CYS A 193 -11.01 -10.81 16.29
CA CYS A 193 -11.40 -11.47 15.04
C CYS A 193 -11.48 -12.97 15.32
N ASP A 194 -12.68 -13.51 15.46
CA ASP A 194 -12.87 -14.97 15.47
C ASP A 194 -12.38 -15.53 14.13
N GLY A 195 -11.62 -16.62 14.16
CA GLY A 195 -10.77 -17.08 13.05
C GLY A 195 -11.41 -17.08 11.66
N VAL A 196 -11.30 -15.95 10.94
CA VAL A 196 -11.68 -15.80 9.54
C VAL A 196 -10.54 -16.28 8.64
N ASP A 197 -10.28 -17.59 8.69
CA ASP A 197 -9.59 -18.29 7.61
C ASP A 197 -10.58 -18.44 6.45
N GLY A 198 -10.68 -17.37 5.65
CA GLY A 198 -11.33 -17.26 4.33
C GLY A 198 -12.09 -18.46 3.78
N ARG A 199 -13.32 -18.68 4.24
CA ARG A 199 -14.35 -19.36 3.43
C ARG A 199 -15.40 -18.34 3.03
N TYR A 200 -15.16 -17.76 1.86
CA TYR A 200 -16.24 -17.27 1.01
C TYR A 200 -17.09 -18.50 0.67
N SER A 201 -18.28 -18.60 1.25
CA SER A 201 -19.30 -19.51 0.74
C SER A 201 -19.86 -18.86 -0.51
N ASP A 202 -19.50 -19.41 -1.67
CA ASP A 202 -20.36 -19.35 -2.84
C ASP A 202 -21.60 -20.20 -2.52
N ASP A 203 -22.73 -19.54 -2.31
CA ASP A 203 -24.09 -20.10 -2.45
C ASP A 203 -24.86 -19.22 -3.44
#